data_AF-A0ABC8SYS5-F1
#
_entry.id   AF-A0ABC8SYS5-F1
#
_cell.length_a   1.000
_cell.length_b   1.000
_cell.length_c   1.000
_cell.angle_alpha   90.00
_cell.angle_beta   90.00
_cell.angle_gamma   90.00
#
_symmetry.space_group_name_H-M   'P 1'
#
loop_
_entity.id
_entity.type
_entity.pdbx_description
1 polymer ?
#
loop_
_entity_poly.entity_id
_entity_poly.type
_entity_poly.pdbx_seq_one_letter_code
_entity_poly.pdbx_strand_id
1 'polypeptide(L)'
;MADHAVLADVISLLAEKTDIITLDICTCLLPLLTGLLESGMDRHQGVSLAMLLKLVRVFGSVIYSSVTAPSSVGVDIEAEERLERCNICFIELEKVKRCLPVLTRRGGSVAKSAQELNLALQEVH
;
A
#
# COMPACT_ATOMS: atom_id res chain seq x y z
N MET A 1 -16.70 8.06 11.53
CA MET A 1 -15.38 8.40 12.08
C MET A 1 -14.69 7.09 12.39
N ALA A 2 -13.80 6.62 11.51
CA ALA A 2 -12.88 5.56 11.93
C ALA A 2 -11.92 6.20 12.95
N ASP A 3 -11.68 5.54 14.07
CA ASP A 3 -10.70 6.04 15.04
C ASP A 3 -9.29 5.83 14.44
N HIS A 4 -8.80 6.86 13.76
CA HIS A 4 -7.49 6.84 13.12
C HIS A 4 -6.35 6.61 14.11
N ALA A 5 -6.53 6.93 15.40
CA ALA A 5 -5.51 6.68 16.42
C ALA A 5 -5.42 5.17 16.72
N VAL A 6 -6.56 4.51 16.96
CA VAL A 6 -6.61 3.05 17.15
C VAL A 6 -6.07 2.33 15.92
N LEU A 7 -6.47 2.77 14.72
CA LEU A 7 -5.98 2.20 13.48
C LEU A 7 -4.45 2.38 13.34
N ALA A 8 -3.91 3.57 13.61
CA ALA A 8 -2.47 3.81 13.55
C ALA A 8 -1.70 2.92 14.55
N ASP A 9 -2.22 2.70 15.75
CA ASP A 9 -1.58 1.82 16.73
C ASP A 9 -1.59 0.35 16.25
N VAL A 10 -2.70 -0.14 15.69
CA VAL A 10 -2.79 -1.49 15.10
C VAL A 10 -1.82 -1.64 13.92
N ILE A 11 -1.76 -0.65 13.01
CA ILE A 11 -0.84 -0.68 11.87
C ILE A 11 0.61 -0.65 12.35
N SER A 12 0.93 0.08 13.42
CA SER A 12 2.29 0.12 13.98
C SER A 12 2.72 -1.26 14.47
N LEU A 13 1.84 -1.97 15.19
CA LEU A 13 2.09 -3.34 15.65
C LEU A 13 2.24 -4.30 14.46
N LEU A 14 1.38 -4.19 13.46
CA LEU A 14 1.43 -5.05 12.28
C LEU A 14 2.69 -4.80 11.44
N ALA A 15 3.19 -3.56 11.42
CA ALA A 15 4.43 -3.22 10.73
C ALA A 15 5.66 -3.91 11.35
N GLU A 16 5.61 -4.34 12.62
CA GLU A 16 6.67 -5.14 13.25
C GLU A 16 6.64 -6.62 12.82
N LYS A 17 5.55 -7.06 12.20
CA LYS A 17 5.27 -8.44 11.79
C LYS A 17 4.87 -8.49 10.31
N THR A 18 5.74 -8.00 9.43
CA THR A 18 5.43 -7.98 7.98
C THR A 18 5.44 -9.36 7.33
N ASP A 19 6.06 -10.33 7.99
CA ASP A 19 6.18 -11.74 7.59
C ASP A 19 4.83 -12.48 7.59
N ILE A 20 3.87 -12.06 8.41
CA ILE A 20 2.53 -12.67 8.46
C ILE A 20 1.54 -12.05 7.47
N ILE A 21 1.93 -10.98 6.78
CA ILE A 21 1.05 -10.28 5.85
C ILE A 21 1.02 -11.08 4.55
N THR A 22 -0.19 -11.43 4.11
CA THR A 22 -0.44 -12.08 2.81
C THR A 22 -1.02 -11.08 1.82
N LEU A 23 -1.08 -11.45 0.55
CA LEU A 23 -1.74 -10.64 -0.48
C LEU A 23 -3.23 -10.39 -0.13
N ASP A 24 -3.90 -11.38 0.47
CA ASP A 24 -5.29 -11.26 0.92
C ASP A 24 -5.43 -10.18 2.01
N ILE A 25 -4.57 -10.22 3.03
CA ILE A 25 -4.52 -9.17 4.07
C ILE A 25 -4.18 -7.80 3.46
N CYS A 26 -3.30 -7.77 2.46
CA CYS A 26 -2.93 -6.54 1.74
C CYS A 26 -4.15 -5.84 1.12
N THR A 27 -5.11 -6.60 0.56
CA THR A 27 -6.35 -6.04 -0.02
C THR A 27 -7.17 -5.25 1.00
N CYS A 28 -7.17 -5.67 2.27
CA CYS A 28 -7.85 -4.98 3.36
C CYS A 28 -7.02 -3.85 3.95
N LEU A 29 -5.69 -4.02 4.03
CA LEU A 29 -4.80 -3.02 4.64
C LEU A 29 -4.64 -1.77 3.78
N LEU A 30 -4.49 -1.91 2.46
CA LEU A 30 -4.20 -0.77 1.59
C LEU A 30 -5.26 0.35 1.67
N PRO A 31 -6.58 0.07 1.64
CA PRO A 31 -7.59 1.11 1.85
C PRO A 31 -7.48 1.83 3.21
N LEU A 32 -7.16 1.09 4.27
CA LEU A 32 -6.98 1.64 5.62
C LEU A 32 -5.76 2.57 5.69
N LEU A 33 -4.67 2.18 5.03
CA LEU A 33 -3.45 2.96 4.93
C LEU A 33 -3.69 4.24 4.13
N THR A 34 -4.41 4.18 3.01
CA THR A 34 -4.85 5.35 2.24
C THR A 34 -5.65 6.30 3.14
N GLY A 35 -6.61 5.78 3.91
CA GLY A 35 -7.38 6.60 4.87
C GLY A 35 -6.52 7.25 5.96
N LEU A 36 -5.45 6.59 6.43
CA LEU A 36 -4.51 7.19 7.38
C LEU A 36 -3.67 8.31 6.75
N LEU A 37 -3.31 8.21 5.46
CA LEU A 37 -2.63 9.30 4.75
C LEU A 37 -3.47 10.58 4.71
N GLU A 38 -4.80 10.42 4.63
CA GLU A 38 -5.76 11.52 4.57
C GLU A 38 -6.11 12.10 5.96
N SER A 39 -5.70 11.45 7.06
CA SER A 39 -6.03 11.87 8.44
C SER A 39 -5.46 13.24 8.85
N GLY A 40 -4.49 13.77 8.07
CA GLY A 40 -3.87 15.07 8.30
C GLY A 40 -2.86 15.12 9.45
N MET A 41 -2.75 14.06 10.28
CA MET A 41 -1.82 13.97 11.40
C MET A 41 -0.50 13.31 11.00
N ASP A 42 0.62 14.00 11.21
CA ASP A 42 1.96 13.52 10.81
C ASP A 42 2.31 12.15 11.39
N ARG A 43 1.92 11.85 12.64
CA ARG A 43 2.14 10.52 13.25
C ARG A 43 1.41 9.42 12.47
N HIS A 44 0.14 9.63 12.13
CA HIS A 44 -0.67 8.65 11.38
C HIS A 44 -0.13 8.48 9.95
N GLN A 45 0.22 9.60 9.31
CA GLN A 45 0.82 9.59 7.98
C GLN A 45 2.17 8.86 7.97
N GLY A 46 3.02 9.10 8.96
CA GLY A 46 4.31 8.43 9.09
C GLY A 46 4.19 6.91 9.27
N VAL A 47 3.29 6.47 10.15
CA VAL A 47 2.99 5.03 10.34
C VAL A 47 2.47 4.41 9.05
N SER A 48 1.53 5.08 8.37
CA SER A 48 0.96 4.60 7.11
C SER A 48 2.03 4.49 6.01
N LEU A 49 2.85 5.53 5.82
CA LEU A 49 3.93 5.54 4.83
C LEU A 49 4.95 4.44 5.09
N ALA A 50 5.34 4.21 6.35
CA ALA A 50 6.28 3.15 6.71
C ALA A 50 5.73 1.75 6.38
N MET A 51 4.44 1.53 6.64
CA MET A 51 3.77 0.27 6.31
C MET A 51 3.62 0.10 4.80
N LEU A 52 3.17 1.13 4.08
CA LEU A 52 3.05 1.13 2.62
C LEU A 52 4.37 0.80 1.94
N LEU A 53 5.49 1.37 2.41
CA LEU A 53 6.82 1.08 1.89
C LEU A 53 7.18 -0.40 2.01
N LYS A 54 6.87 -1.02 3.17
CA LYS A 54 7.08 -2.45 3.38
C LYS A 54 6.22 -3.29 2.44
N LEU A 55 4.93 -2.95 2.30
CA LEU A 55 4.02 -3.66 1.39
C LEU A 55 4.46 -3.55 -0.08
N VAL A 56 4.88 -2.37 -0.53
CA VAL A 56 5.37 -2.17 -1.91
C VAL A 56 6.64 -2.98 -2.16
N ARG A 57 7.58 -3.01 -1.21
CA ARG A 57 8.80 -3.82 -1.34
C ARG A 57 8.54 -5.32 -1.42
N VAL A 58 7.51 -5.82 -0.74
CA VAL A 58 7.20 -7.26 -0.69
C VAL A 58 6.27 -7.67 -1.85
N PHE A 59 5.21 -6.91 -2.10
CA PHE A 59 4.13 -7.28 -3.02
C PHE A 59 4.10 -6.48 -4.31
N GLY A 60 4.79 -5.34 -4.38
CA GLY A 60 4.71 -4.40 -5.50
C GLY A 60 4.97 -5.08 -6.84
N SER A 61 6.09 -5.79 -6.96
CA SER A 61 6.42 -6.51 -8.20
C SER A 61 5.33 -7.48 -8.62
N VAL A 62 4.83 -8.33 -7.70
CA VAL A 62 3.77 -9.32 -7.99
C VAL A 62 2.46 -8.64 -8.40
N ILE A 63 2.09 -7.54 -7.73
CA ILE A 63 0.86 -6.79 -8.04
C ILE A 63 0.95 -6.21 -9.45
N TYR A 64 1.98 -5.41 -9.74
CA TYR A 64 2.12 -4.74 -11.04
C TYR A 64 2.34 -5.74 -12.18
N SER A 65 3.14 -6.80 -11.98
CA SER A 65 3.36 -7.82 -13.01
C SER A 65 2.09 -8.63 -13.30
N SER A 66 1.29 -8.94 -12.27
CA SER A 66 0.04 -9.70 -12.46
C SER A 66 -0.98 -8.92 -13.26
N VAL A 67 -1.14 -7.62 -12.99
CA VAL A 67 -2.12 -6.77 -13.67
C VAL A 67 -1.69 -6.42 -15.10
N THR A 68 -0.39 -6.35 -15.36
CA THR A 68 0.15 -6.05 -16.70
C THR A 68 0.34 -7.29 -17.57
N ALA A 69 0.30 -8.49 -16.97
CA ALA A 69 0.42 -9.73 -17.71
C ALA A 69 -0.74 -9.91 -18.70
N PRO A 70 -0.49 -10.51 -19.88
CA PRO A 70 -1.57 -10.84 -20.80
C PRO A 70 -2.53 -11.83 -20.15
N SER A 71 -3.81 -11.72 -20.50
CA SER A 71 -4.85 -12.63 -20.01
C SER A 71 -4.48 -14.08 -20.31
N SER A 72 -4.50 -14.93 -19.28
CA SER A 72 -4.32 -16.37 -19.47
C SER A 72 -5.47 -16.96 -20.29
N VAL A 73 -5.17 -17.93 -21.15
CA VAL A 73 -6.17 -18.68 -21.91
C VAL A 73 -6.40 -20.01 -21.19
N GLY A 74 -7.60 -20.21 -20.64
CA GLY A 74 -7.96 -21.42 -19.87
C GLY A 74 -8.94 -21.11 -18.76
N VAL A 75 -9.33 -22.13 -18.00
CA VAL A 75 -10.15 -21.99 -16.78
C VAL A 75 -9.25 -22.29 -15.59
N ASP A 76 -8.58 -21.26 -15.08
CA ASP A 76 -7.78 -21.33 -13.85
C ASP A 76 -8.37 -20.34 -12.83
N ILE A 77 -9.33 -20.85 -12.05
CA ILE A 77 -10.08 -20.06 -11.07
C ILE A 77 -9.13 -19.48 -10.01
N GLU A 78 -8.11 -20.23 -9.60
CA GLU A 78 -7.16 -19.77 -8.58
C GLU A 78 -6.32 -18.59 -9.10
N ALA A 79 -5.85 -18.67 -10.35
CA ALA A 79 -5.15 -17.56 -10.99
C ALA A 79 -6.05 -16.33 -11.17
N GLU A 80 -7.32 -16.52 -11.51
CA GLU A 80 -8.32 -15.44 -11.63
C GLU A 80 -8.57 -14.74 -10.29
N GLU A 81 -8.80 -15.49 -9.22
CA GLU A 81 -9.01 -14.91 -7.89
C GLU A 81 -7.74 -14.18 -7.37
N ARG A 82 -6.54 -14.70 -7.68
CA ARG A 82 -5.30 -14.00 -7.34
C ARG A 82 -5.18 -12.68 -8.10
N LEU A 83 -5.53 -12.69 -9.39
CA LEU A 83 -5.52 -11.48 -10.20
C LEU A 83 -6.52 -10.45 -9.68
N GLU A 84 -7.70 -10.87 -9.22
CA GLU A 84 -8.68 -9.98 -8.59
C GLU A 84 -8.10 -9.28 -7.35
N ARG A 85 -7.44 -10.03 -6.46
CA ARG A 85 -6.75 -9.46 -5.29
C ARG A 85 -5.64 -8.49 -5.71
N CYS A 86 -4.84 -8.84 -6.71
CA CYS A 86 -3.83 -7.93 -7.26
C CYS A 86 -4.45 -6.64 -7.83
N ASN A 87 -5.59 -6.74 -8.53
CA ASN A 87 -6.30 -5.57 -9.06
C ASN A 87 -6.80 -4.64 -7.95
N ILE A 88 -7.37 -5.18 -6.87
CA ILE A 88 -7.79 -4.39 -5.71
C ILE A 88 -6.58 -3.65 -5.12
N CYS A 89 -5.49 -4.36 -4.86
CA CYS A 89 -4.27 -3.75 -4.35
C CYS A 89 -3.70 -2.68 -5.29
N PHE A 90 -3.69 -2.95 -6.60
CA PHE A 90 -3.22 -2.01 -7.62
C PHE A 90 -4.03 -0.71 -7.58
N ILE A 91 -5.36 -0.78 -7.55
CA ILE A 91 -6.24 0.40 -7.49
C ILE A 91 -5.91 1.26 -6.26
N GLU A 92 -5.68 0.63 -5.10
CA GLU A 92 -5.31 1.35 -3.88
C GLU A 92 -3.90 1.94 -3.96
N LEU A 93 -2.92 1.22 -4.50
CA LEU A 93 -1.57 1.77 -4.72
C LEU A 93 -1.58 2.97 -5.67
N GLU A 94 -2.43 2.97 -6.70
CA GLU A 94 -2.61 4.12 -7.60
C GLU A 94 -3.34 5.29 -6.91
N LYS A 95 -4.17 5.05 -5.88
CA LYS A 95 -4.67 6.13 -5.00
C LYS A 95 -3.54 6.71 -4.16
N VAL A 96 -2.73 5.86 -3.53
CA VAL A 96 -1.56 6.28 -2.74
C VAL A 96 -0.62 7.15 -3.57
N LYS A 97 -0.27 6.73 -4.80
CA LYS A 97 0.58 7.52 -5.72
C LYS A 97 0.05 8.93 -5.93
N ARG A 98 -1.26 9.11 -6.07
CA ARG A 98 -1.90 10.43 -6.25
C ARG A 98 -1.79 11.32 -5.01
N CYS A 99 -1.71 10.73 -3.81
CA CYS A 99 -1.54 11.46 -2.55
C CYS A 99 -0.08 11.90 -2.29
N LEU A 100 0.92 11.17 -2.83
CA LEU A 100 2.34 11.42 -2.51
C LEU A 100 2.83 12.84 -2.84
N PRO A 101 2.48 13.48 -3.99
CA PRO A 101 2.92 14.84 -4.28
C PRO A 101 2.51 15.87 -3.23
N VAL A 102 1.40 15.66 -2.53
CA VAL A 102 0.94 16.56 -1.46
C VAL A 102 1.79 16.35 -0.21
N LEU A 103 2.11 15.10 0.12
CA LEU A 103 2.90 14.73 1.30
C LEU A 103 4.39 15.12 1.16
N THR A 104 4.96 14.98 -0.03
CA THR A 104 6.36 15.36 -0.29
C THR A 104 6.60 16.87 -0.16
N ARG A 105 5.57 17.70 -0.33
CA ARG A 105 5.63 19.16 -0.16
C ARG A 105 5.55 19.62 1.30
N ARG A 106 5.12 18.77 2.24
CA ARG A 106 4.93 19.14 3.66
C ARG A 106 6.25 19.32 4.45
N GLY A 107 7.39 18.93 3.88
CA GLY A 107 8.68 18.95 4.59
C GLY A 107 8.75 17.92 5.73
N GLY A 108 9.85 17.93 6.49
CA GLY A 108 10.01 17.06 7.67
C GLY A 108 10.17 15.56 7.36
N SER A 109 9.85 14.73 8.35
CA SER A 109 9.98 13.27 8.24
C SER A 109 8.95 12.65 7.30
N VAL A 110 7.70 13.15 7.31
CA VAL A 110 6.62 12.70 6.42
C VAL A 110 7.02 12.87 4.96
N ALA A 111 7.59 14.01 4.58
CA ALA A 111 8.05 14.24 3.22
C ALA A 111 9.16 13.26 2.79
N LYS A 112 10.12 12.97 3.68
CA LYS A 112 11.20 12.00 3.41
C LYS A 112 10.64 10.60 3.19
N SER A 113 9.75 10.13 4.06
CA SER A 113 9.10 8.83 3.92
C SER A 113 8.23 8.75 2.66
N ALA A 114 7.52 9.82 2.30
CA ALA A 114 6.73 9.88 1.09
C ALA A 114 7.61 9.84 -0.19
N GLN A 115 8.78 10.47 -0.17
CA GLN A 115 9.76 10.39 -1.25
C GLN A 115 10.31 8.96 -1.41
N GLU A 116 10.68 8.32 -0.29
CA GLU A 116 11.16 6.93 -0.31
C GLU A 116 10.11 5.97 -0.88
N LEU A 117 8.85 6.12 -0.46
CA LEU A 117 7.74 5.34 -1.00
C LEU A 117 7.53 5.62 -2.50
N ASN A 118 7.63 6.87 -2.95
CA ASN A 118 7.50 7.21 -4.36
C ASN A 118 8.57 6.52 -5.22
N LEU A 119 9.82 6.47 -4.74
CA LEU A 119 10.91 5.77 -5.43
C LEU A 119 10.65 4.26 -5.49
N ALA A 120 10.25 3.64 -4.37
CA ALA A 120 9.94 2.21 -4.35
C ALA A 120 8.79 1.84 -5.31
N LEU A 121 7.80 2.73 -5.47
CA LEU A 121 6.69 2.55 -6.41
C LEU A 121 7.11 2.71 -7.88
N GLN A 122 8.19 3.42 -8.17
CA GLN A 122 8.77 3.54 -9.51
C GLN A 122 9.64 2.33 -9.87
N GLU A 123 10.21 1.64 -8.90
CA GLU A 123 11.04 0.43 -9.14
C GLU A 123 10.20 -0.80 -9.54
N VAL A 124 8.92 -0.82 -9.13
CA VAL A 124 8.00 -1.95 -9.37
C VAL A 124 7.03 -1.71 -10.53
N HIS A 125 7.07 -0.52 -11.15
CA HIS A 125 6.26 -0.13 -12.31
C HIS A 125 7.14 -0.09 -13.56
#